data_AF-A0A545TNG3-F1
#
_entry.id   AF-A0A545TNG3-F1
#
_cell.length_a   1.000
_cell.length_b   1.000
_cell.length_c   1.000
_cell.angle_alpha   90.00
_cell.angle_beta   90.00
_cell.angle_gamma   90.00
#
_symmetry.space_group_name_H-M   'P 1'
#
loop_
_entity.id
_entity.type
_entity.pdbx_description
1 polymer ?
#
loop_
_entity_poly.entity_id
_entity_poly.type
_entity_poly.pdbx_seq_one_letter_code
_entity_poly.pdbx_strand_id
1 'polypeptide(L)'
;MRCESQVLDRRLVKSASGVSEKRSVVREPPHSRRRYWEVEVAPTNRDSTGYCMLPGREAMQGRMLLDPAASFRTGEMTASEWLQL
;
A
#
# COMPACT_ATOMS: atom_id res chain seq x y z
N MET A 1 9.28 15.73 -3.11
CA MET A 1 8.71 15.44 -1.78
C MET A 1 9.54 14.34 -1.14
N ARG A 2 9.91 14.46 0.13
CA ARG A 2 10.74 13.49 0.86
C ARG A 2 9.90 12.97 2.03
N CYS A 3 9.75 11.66 2.12
CA CYS A 3 9.08 10.97 3.23
C CYS A 3 10.09 10.11 3.97
N GLU A 4 9.94 10.01 5.28
CA GLU A 4 10.80 9.22 6.15
C GLU A 4 9.89 8.38 7.06
N SER A 5 10.31 7.15 7.36
CA SER A 5 9.58 6.24 8.22
C SER A 5 10.54 5.27 8.91
N GLN A 6 10.14 4.77 10.07
CA GLN A 6 10.94 3.82 10.83
C GLN A 6 10.92 2.45 10.16
N VAL A 7 12.11 1.89 9.93
CA VAL A 7 12.25 0.51 9.45
C VAL A 7 11.88 -0.43 10.60
N LEU A 8 10.81 -1.20 10.41
CA LEU A 8 10.36 -2.22 11.34
C LEU A 8 11.13 -3.53 11.15
N ASP A 9 11.39 -3.92 9.90
CA ASP A 9 11.97 -5.22 9.57
C ASP A 9 12.63 -5.22 8.18
N ARG A 10 13.34 -6.30 7.84
CA ARG A 10 13.82 -6.59 6.48
C ARG A 10 13.47 -8.03 6.08
N ARG A 11 12.57 -8.18 5.11
CA ARG A 11 12.05 -9.49 4.69
C ARG A 11 12.42 -9.82 3.26
N LEU A 12 12.51 -11.12 2.96
CA LEU A 12 12.65 -11.60 1.59
C LEU A 12 11.26 -11.59 0.93
N VAL A 13 11.08 -10.75 -0.08
CA VAL A 13 9.82 -10.58 -0.81
C VAL A 13 9.99 -11.14 -2.22
N LYS A 14 9.09 -12.04 -2.62
CA LYS A 14 9.06 -12.61 -3.97
C LYS A 14 8.11 -11.82 -4.87
N SER A 15 8.59 -11.40 -6.03
CA SER A 15 7.79 -10.74 -7.07
C SER A 15 6.92 -11.75 -7.83
N ALA A 16 5.96 -11.25 -8.60
CA ALA A 16 5.18 -12.09 -9.52
C ALA A 16 6.05 -12.77 -10.60
N SER A 17 7.23 -12.21 -10.92
CA SER A 17 8.21 -12.82 -11.82
C SER A 17 9.06 -13.90 -11.15
N GLY A 18 8.87 -14.18 -9.86
CA GLY A 18 9.59 -15.21 -9.11
C GLY A 18 10.92 -14.75 -8.50
N VAL A 19 11.38 -13.54 -8.85
CA VAL A 19 12.60 -12.95 -8.29
C VAL A 19 12.35 -12.58 -6.83
N SER A 20 13.30 -12.96 -5.96
CA SER A 20 13.22 -12.66 -4.53
C SER A 20 14.22 -11.57 -4.17
N GLU A 21 13.79 -10.59 -3.39
CA GLU A 21 14.58 -9.42 -3.00
C GLU A 21 14.41 -9.14 -1.51
N LYS A 22 15.49 -8.76 -0.82
CA LYS A 22 15.41 -8.36 0.59
C LYS A 22 14.98 -6.90 0.66
N ARG A 23 13.81 -6.63 1.24
CA ARG A 23 13.21 -5.29 1.32
C ARG A 23 13.01 -4.85 2.75
N SER A 24 13.23 -3.56 3.00
CA SER A 24 12.83 -2.92 4.26
C SER A 24 11.31 -2.87 4.35
N VAL A 25 10.79 -3.13 5.54
CA VAL A 25 9.38 -3.03 5.87
C VAL A 25 9.20 -1.85 6.81
N VAL A 26 8.27 -0.97 6.49
CA VAL A 26 7.88 0.20 7.30
C VAL A 26 6.40 0.09 7.65
N ARG A 27 5.97 0.82 8.69
CA ARG A 27 4.54 0.96 9.00
C ARG A 27 4.03 2.27 8.48
N GLU A 28 2.95 2.22 7.72
CA GLU A 28 2.23 3.41 7.31
C GLU A 28 0.73 3.08 7.26
N PRO A 29 -0.16 4.02 7.63
CA PRO A 29 -1.58 3.84 7.40
C PRO A 29 -1.88 3.94 5.89
N PRO A 30 -2.66 3.02 5.29
CA PRO A 30 -3.14 3.18 3.94
C PRO A 30 -4.17 4.30 3.94
N HIS A 31 -3.94 5.33 3.12
CA HIS A 31 -4.87 6.43 3.00
C HIS A 31 -6.10 5.99 2.21
N SER A 32 -7.17 5.62 2.93
CA SER A 32 -8.49 5.35 2.39
C SER A 32 -9.48 6.31 3.06
N ARG A 33 -10.31 7.01 2.25
CA ARG A 33 -11.27 8.04 2.69
C ARG A 33 -12.03 7.76 3.99
N ARG A 34 -12.27 6.50 4.36
CA ARG A 34 -13.15 6.13 5.48
C ARG A 34 -12.51 5.19 6.51
N ARG A 35 -11.27 4.76 6.32
CA ARG A 35 -10.66 3.72 7.15
C ARG A 35 -9.17 3.97 7.30
N TYR A 36 -8.73 4.09 8.55
CA TYR A 36 -7.33 4.22 8.94
C TYR A 36 -6.96 3.01 9.77
N TRP A 37 -5.91 2.31 9.37
CA TRP A 37 -5.34 1.22 10.13
C TRP A 37 -3.88 1.04 9.76
N GLU A 38 -3.04 0.55 10.66
CA GLU A 38 -1.64 0.33 10.33
C GLU A 38 -1.46 -0.82 9.33
N VAL A 39 -0.69 -0.60 8.26
CA VAL A 39 -0.21 -1.66 7.37
C VAL A 39 1.30 -1.67 7.29
N GLU A 40 1.83 -2.86 7.03
CA GLU A 40 3.23 -3.02 6.69
C GLU A 40 3.42 -2.83 5.19
N VAL A 41 4.33 -1.93 4.83
CA VAL A 41 4.66 -1.60 3.44
C VAL A 41 6.10 -2.00 3.18
N ALA A 42 6.34 -2.70 2.08
CA ALA A 42 7.67 -3.02 1.57
C ALA A 42 7.93 -2.21 0.28
N PRO A 43 8.56 -1.02 0.37
CA PRO A 43 8.73 -0.13 -0.77
C PRO A 43 9.52 -0.82 -1.90
N THR A 44 9.10 -0.55 -3.13
CA THR A 44 9.78 -1.03 -4.33
C THR A 44 9.46 -0.07 -5.48
N ASN A 45 10.37 0.07 -6.44
CA ASN A 45 10.08 0.88 -7.62
C ASN A 45 9.04 0.14 -8.48
N ARG A 46 7.89 0.79 -8.69
CA ARG A 46 6.78 0.30 -9.50
C ARG A 46 6.36 1.30 -10.59
N ASP A 47 7.22 2.25 -10.93
CA ASP A 47 6.91 3.36 -11.87
C ASP A 47 6.50 2.85 -13.26
N SER A 48 7.00 1.67 -13.66
CA SER A 48 6.66 1.01 -14.92
C SER A 48 5.35 0.23 -14.90
N THR A 49 4.68 0.12 -13.74
CA THR A 49 3.42 -0.61 -13.59
C THR A 49 2.26 0.36 -13.39
N GLY A 50 1.07 0.03 -13.89
CA GLY A 50 -0.11 0.92 -13.82
C GLY A 50 -0.60 1.27 -12.41
N TYR A 51 -0.02 0.67 -11.36
CA TYR A 51 -0.35 0.93 -9.96
C TYR A 51 0.91 0.93 -9.08
N CYS A 52 1.15 2.03 -8.37
CA CYS A 52 2.33 2.19 -7.52
C CYS A 52 2.30 1.35 -6.24
N MET A 53 1.13 0.88 -5.81
CA MET A 53 0.95 0.05 -4.63
C MET A 53 0.10 -1.17 -4.94
N LEU A 54 0.44 -2.29 -4.30
CA LEU A 54 -0.36 -3.51 -4.30
C LEU A 54 -0.68 -3.91 -2.85
N PRO A 55 -1.93 -3.75 -2.40
CA PRO A 55 -2.31 -4.21 -1.07
C PRO A 55 -2.24 -5.74 -1.01
N GLY A 56 -1.43 -6.25 -0.09
CA GLY A 56 -1.36 -7.68 0.21
C GLY A 56 -2.59 -8.17 0.97
N ARG A 57 -2.73 -9.50 1.11
CA ARG A 57 -3.85 -10.10 1.87
C ARG A 57 -3.90 -9.63 3.32
N GLU A 58 -2.74 -9.48 3.97
CA GLU A 58 -2.63 -9.02 5.37
C GLU A 58 -3.15 -7.59 5.55
N ALA A 59 -2.91 -6.72 4.58
CA ALA A 59 -3.44 -5.35 4.61
C ALA A 59 -4.98 -5.35 4.54
N MET A 60 -5.57 -6.29 3.80
CA MET A 60 -7.01 -6.35 3.49
C MET A 60 -7.84 -7.17 4.46
N GLN A 61 -7.26 -8.17 5.13
CA GLN A 61 -7.98 -9.16 5.92
C GLN A 61 -8.86 -8.50 6.99
N GLY A 62 -10.18 -8.80 6.96
CA GLY A 62 -11.17 -8.26 7.90
C GLY A 62 -11.53 -6.78 7.69
N ARG A 63 -10.96 -6.12 6.68
CA ARG A 63 -11.10 -4.67 6.47
C ARG A 63 -11.65 -4.31 5.09
N MET A 64 -11.37 -5.14 4.08
CA MET A 64 -11.73 -4.89 2.68
C MET A 64 -12.30 -6.14 2.02
N LEU A 65 -13.26 -5.95 1.12
CA LEU A 65 -13.77 -6.96 0.20
C LEU A 65 -13.47 -6.49 -1.23
N LEU A 66 -12.91 -7.37 -2.05
CA LEU A 66 -12.59 -7.08 -3.45
C LEU A 66 -13.72 -7.61 -4.34
N ASP A 67 -14.27 -6.73 -5.19
CA ASP A 67 -15.15 -7.08 -6.30
C ASP A 67 -14.34 -6.96 -7.61
N PRO A 68 -13.99 -8.09 -8.28
CA PRO A 68 -13.20 -8.06 -9.52
C PRO A 68 -13.89 -7.36 -10.69
N ALA A 69 -15.22 -7.20 -10.68
CA ALA A 69 -15.97 -6.52 -11.73
C ALA A 69 -16.02 -4.99 -11.53
N ALA A 70 -15.50 -4.49 -10.40
CA ALA A 70 -15.53 -3.09 -10.05
C ALA A 70 -14.14 -2.48 -9.97
N SER A 71 -14.03 -1.22 -10.40
CA SER A 71 -12.81 -0.42 -10.33
C SER A 71 -13.11 0.92 -9.67
N PHE A 72 -12.10 1.49 -8.98
CA PHE A 72 -12.15 2.85 -8.41
C PHE A 72 -13.32 3.15 -7.46
N ARG A 73 -13.81 2.15 -6.72
CA ARG A 73 -14.96 2.29 -5.79
C ARG A 73 -14.71 3.22 -4.60
N THR A 74 -13.45 3.52 -4.29
CA THR A 74 -13.09 4.46 -3.22
C THR A 74 -13.18 5.92 -3.66
N GLY A 75 -13.39 6.18 -4.96
CA GLY A 75 -13.39 7.53 -5.52
C GLY A 75 -12.00 8.18 -5.53
N GLU A 76 -11.94 9.42 -5.97
CA GLU A 76 -10.74 10.27 -5.91
C GLU A 76 -10.70 11.00 -4.56
N MET A 77 -9.52 11.31 -4.04
CA MET A 77 -9.36 12.15 -2.85
C MET A 77 -8.96 13.56 -3.27
N THR A 78 -9.66 14.56 -2.78
CA THR A 78 -9.30 15.97 -3.03
C THR A 78 -8.12 16.38 -2.17
N ALA A 79 -7.33 17.37 -2.60
CA ALA A 79 -6.21 17.89 -1.82
C ALA A 79 -6.61 18.37 -0.41
N SER A 80 -7.83 18.89 -0.26
CA SER A 80 -8.39 19.28 1.05
C SER A 80 -8.65 18.08 1.96
N GLU A 81 -9.09 16.95 1.41
CA GLU A 81 -9.27 15.70 2.17
C GLU A 81 -7.91 15.09 2.54
N TRP A 82 -6.88 15.25 1.69
CA TRP A 82 -5.51 14.81 2.01
C TRP A 82 -4.90 15.56 3.18
N LEU A 83 -5.17 16.86 3.32
CA LEU A 83 -4.58 17.72 4.36
C LEU A 83 -5.27 17.59 5.73
N GLN A 84 -6.39 16.89 5.82
CA GLN A 84 -7.18 16.71 7.05
C GLN A 84 -6.92 15.37 7.75
N LEU A 85 -5.89 14.65 7.30
CA LEU A 85 -5.45 13.33 7.79
C LEU A 85 -4.06 13.44 8.39
#